data_AF-G0TU11-F1
#
_entry.id   AF-G0TU11-F1
#
_cell.length_a   1.000
_cell.length_b   1.000
_cell.length_c   1.000
_cell.angle_alpha   90.00
_cell.angle_beta   90.00
_cell.angle_gamma   90.00
#
_symmetry.space_group_name_H-M   'P 1'
#
loop_
_entity.id
_entity.type
_entity.pdbx_description
1 polymer ?
#
loop_
_entity_poly.entity_id
_entity_poly.type
_entity_poly.pdbx_seq_one_letter_code
_entity_poly.pdbx_strand_id
1 'polypeptide(L)'
;MLRTSWLSLNVPSTIHTNAQQQVLEITSAYSLLRMCYRSIDIKVKSRHARQFLQRRLIEQWRLHCQETDPEKQRFLMDHAGAFLQALHSPRSPKPGEPITFHLSRRQAYEDALKAKAERGAKTIHKLPQGAKLS
;
A
#
# COMPACT_ATOMS: atom_id res chain seq x y z
N MET A 1 24.99 -27.09 -11.70
CA MET A 1 24.48 -25.75 -12.06
C MET A 1 22.96 -25.84 -12.20
N LEU A 2 22.24 -25.53 -11.12
CA LEU A 2 20.80 -25.75 -11.03
C LEU A 2 20.07 -24.50 -11.54
N ARG A 3 19.46 -24.61 -12.73
CA ARG A 3 18.52 -23.63 -13.27
C ARG A 3 17.14 -23.88 -12.64
N THR A 4 16.76 -23.05 -11.68
CA THR A 4 15.42 -23.04 -11.10
C THR A 4 14.47 -22.26 -12.00
N SER A 5 13.66 -23.01 -12.75
CA SER A 5 12.50 -22.49 -13.49
C SER A 5 11.44 -22.00 -12.51
N TRP A 6 11.07 -20.73 -12.59
CA TRP A 6 9.96 -20.17 -11.83
C TRP A 6 8.66 -20.46 -12.58
N LEU A 7 7.82 -21.32 -11.98
CA LEU A 7 6.47 -21.61 -12.43
C LEU A 7 5.62 -20.34 -12.37
N SER A 8 5.12 -19.91 -13.53
CA SER A 8 4.03 -18.96 -13.65
C SER A 8 2.73 -19.67 -13.28
N LEU A 9 2.11 -19.28 -12.15
CA LEU A 9 0.74 -19.65 -11.83
C LEU A 9 -0.17 -18.48 -12.22
N ASN A 10 -0.83 -18.62 -13.38
CA ASN A 10 -2.05 -17.89 -13.69
C ASN A 10 -3.21 -18.58 -12.96
N VAL A 11 -3.81 -17.91 -11.98
CA VAL A 11 -5.08 -18.33 -11.38
C VAL A 11 -6.14 -17.30 -11.81
N PRO A 12 -7.30 -17.73 -12.36
CA PRO A 12 -8.32 -16.81 -12.82
C PRO A 12 -9.06 -16.18 -11.63
N SER A 13 -9.15 -14.86 -11.62
CA SER A 13 -9.91 -14.11 -10.62
C SER A 13 -11.40 -14.14 -10.95
N THR A 14 -12.18 -14.87 -10.14
CA THR A 14 -13.63 -14.73 -10.06
C THR A 14 -13.98 -13.33 -9.56
N ILE A 15 -14.57 -12.51 -10.44
CA ILE A 15 -15.04 -11.15 -10.15
C ILE A 15 -16.34 -11.27 -9.35
N HIS A 16 -16.27 -11.15 -8.02
CA HIS A 16 -17.44 -10.92 -7.20
C HIS A 16 -17.79 -9.42 -7.17
N THR A 17 -18.99 -9.11 -7.66
CA THR A 17 -19.59 -7.78 -7.68
C THR A 17 -20.06 -7.38 -6.28
N ASN A 18 -19.23 -6.65 -5.58
CA ASN A 18 -19.62 -5.60 -4.63
C ASN A 18 -18.47 -4.57 -4.66
N ALA A 19 -18.64 -3.38 -4.10
CA ALA A 19 -17.63 -2.32 -4.03
C ALA A 19 -16.40 -2.69 -3.15
N GLN A 20 -15.91 -3.91 -3.27
CA GLN A 20 -14.76 -4.48 -2.60
C GLN A 20 -13.55 -4.04 -3.40
N GLN A 21 -12.82 -3.06 -2.85
CA GLN A 21 -11.45 -2.78 -3.27
C GLN A 21 -10.71 -4.11 -3.41
N GLN A 22 -9.90 -4.25 -4.46
CA GLN A 22 -9.14 -5.47 -4.74
C GLN A 22 -8.42 -5.91 -3.46
N VAL A 23 -9.01 -6.89 -2.76
CA VAL A 23 -8.56 -7.30 -1.44
C VAL A 23 -7.24 -8.01 -1.68
N LEU A 24 -6.16 -7.49 -1.11
CA LEU A 24 -4.90 -8.23 -1.10
C LEU A 24 -5.21 -9.61 -0.49
N GLU A 25 -5.06 -10.66 -1.28
CA GLU A 25 -5.21 -12.04 -0.79
C GLU A 25 -4.02 -12.37 0.11
N ILE A 26 -4.15 -12.01 1.38
CA ILE A 26 -3.13 -12.25 2.37
C ILE A 26 -3.33 -13.64 2.95
N THR A 27 -2.57 -14.60 2.43
CA THR A 27 -2.63 -16.01 2.84
C THR A 27 -1.89 -16.32 4.14
N SER A 28 -1.10 -15.38 4.68
CA SER A 28 -0.27 -15.61 5.87
C SER A 28 -0.09 -14.35 6.71
N ALA A 29 -0.20 -14.48 8.04
CA ALA A 29 0.07 -13.40 8.98
C ALA A 29 1.52 -12.86 8.87
N TYR A 30 2.50 -13.74 8.62
CA TYR A 30 3.90 -13.35 8.47
C TYR A 30 4.19 -12.57 7.17
N SER A 31 3.47 -12.82 6.07
CA SER A 31 3.63 -12.00 4.86
C SER A 31 3.06 -10.61 5.08
N LEU A 32 1.91 -10.50 5.77
CA LEU A 32 1.32 -9.21 6.16
C LEU A 32 2.27 -8.40 7.03
N LEU A 33 2.91 -9.03 8.03
CA LEU A 33 3.94 -8.37 8.83
C LEU A 33 5.04 -7.77 7.95
N ARG A 34 5.59 -8.55 7.02
CA ARG A 34 6.66 -8.10 6.11
C ARG A 34 6.18 -6.96 5.22
N MET A 35 4.94 -7.01 4.72
CA MET A 35 4.35 -5.93 3.95
C MET A 35 4.20 -4.65 4.78
N CYS A 36 3.66 -4.72 5.99
CA CYS A 36 3.55 -3.59 6.90
C CYS A 36 4.91 -2.96 7.20
N TYR A 37 5.91 -3.79 7.52
CA TYR A 37 7.27 -3.32 7.81
C TYR A 37 7.88 -2.60 6.61
N ARG A 38 7.75 -3.17 5.41
CA ARG A 38 8.26 -2.59 4.17
C ARG A 38 7.54 -1.30 3.80
N SER A 39 6.24 -1.24 4.06
CA SER A 39 5.42 -0.08 3.74
C SER A 39 5.73 1.12 4.63
N ILE A 40 6.01 0.90 5.91
CA ILE A 40 6.52 1.94 6.82
C ILE A 40 7.80 2.55 6.25
N ASP A 41 8.71 1.68 5.79
CA ASP A 41 9.99 2.06 5.19
C ASP A 41 9.86 2.95 3.96
N ILE A 42 8.79 2.76 3.18
CA ILE A 42 8.55 3.47 1.92
C ILE A 42 7.76 4.76 2.15
N LYS A 43 6.67 4.68 2.91
CA LYS A 43 5.69 5.77 3.04
C LYS A 43 6.09 6.79 4.10
N VAL A 44 6.75 6.36 5.18
CA VAL A 44 7.06 7.23 6.31
C VAL A 44 8.41 7.89 6.10
N LYS A 45 8.39 9.21 5.89
CA LYS A 45 9.60 9.99 5.61
C LYS A 45 10.46 10.23 6.86
N SER A 46 9.83 10.49 8.00
CA SER A 46 10.52 10.77 9.27
C SER A 46 11.19 9.51 9.81
N ARG A 47 12.50 9.62 10.14
CA ARG A 47 13.28 8.53 10.72
C ARG A 47 12.71 8.09 12.08
N HIS A 48 12.40 9.06 12.95
CA HIS A 48 11.85 8.77 14.27
C HIS A 48 10.48 8.09 14.17
N ALA A 49 9.62 8.57 13.27
CA ALA A 49 8.31 7.96 13.04
C ALA A 49 8.44 6.52 12.48
N ARG A 50 9.37 6.27 11.56
CA ARG A 50 9.67 4.91 11.06
C ARG A 50 10.06 3.99 12.21
N GLN A 51 11.04 4.39 13.02
CA GLN A 51 11.53 3.58 14.13
C GLN A 51 10.43 3.30 15.15
N PHE A 52 9.62 4.31 15.48
CA PHE A 52 8.48 4.17 16.38
C PHE A 52 7.46 3.15 15.86
N LEU A 53 7.01 3.31 14.60
CA LEU A 53 6.03 2.42 13.99
C LEU A 53 6.57 1.00 13.82
N GLN A 54 7.83 0.84 13.43
CA GLN A 54 8.47 -0.48 13.30
C GLN A 54 8.58 -1.19 14.65
N ARG A 55 8.97 -0.48 15.71
CA ARG A 55 9.02 -1.04 17.07
C ARG A 55 7.65 -1.51 17.51
N ARG A 56 6.64 -0.64 17.41
CA ARG A 56 5.27 -0.96 17.79
C ARG A 56 4.68 -2.12 16.99
N LEU A 57 4.96 -2.20 15.69
CA LEU A 57 4.55 -3.33 14.84
C LEU A 57 5.16 -4.65 15.31
N ILE A 58 6.46 -4.66 15.62
CA ILE A 58 7.15 -5.87 16.08
C ILE A 58 6.70 -6.27 17.49
N GLU A 59 6.42 -5.31 18.37
CA GLU A 59 5.85 -5.57 19.70
C GLU A 59 4.47 -6.23 19.58
N GLN A 60 3.57 -5.68 18.77
CA GLN A 60 2.25 -6.27 18.51
C GLN A 60 2.37 -7.68 17.90
N TRP A 61 3.28 -7.87 16.96
CA TRP A 61 3.55 -9.20 16.41
C TRP A 61 3.98 -10.20 17.49
N ARG A 62 4.91 -9.81 18.36
CA ARG A 62 5.39 -10.69 19.44
C ARG A 62 4.29 -11.10 20.41
N LEU A 63 3.32 -10.21 20.67
CA LEU A 63 2.19 -10.49 21.55
C LEU A 63 1.21 -11.51 20.95
N HIS A 64 1.06 -11.52 19.63
CA HIS A 64 -0.03 -12.23 18.96
C HIS A 64 0.42 -13.33 17.97
N CYS A 65 1.72 -13.54 17.77
CA CYS A 65 2.23 -14.49 16.77
C CYS A 65 1.94 -15.97 17.12
N GLN A 66 1.60 -16.26 18.37
CA GLN A 66 1.25 -17.60 18.84
C GLN A 66 -0.26 -17.76 19.06
N GLU A 67 -1.08 -16.78 18.64
CA GLU A 67 -2.54 -16.93 18.69
C GLU A 67 -2.95 -18.15 17.87
N THR A 68 -3.74 -19.04 18.45
CA THR A 68 -4.19 -20.30 17.81
C THR A 68 -5.66 -20.24 17.42
N ASP A 69 -6.41 -19.29 17.99
CA ASP A 69 -7.82 -19.07 17.68
C ASP A 69 -7.97 -18.44 16.28
N PRO A 70 -8.63 -19.13 15.32
CA PRO A 70 -8.73 -18.66 13.94
C PRO A 70 -9.54 -17.36 13.79
N GLU A 71 -10.54 -17.13 14.65
CA GLU A 71 -11.35 -15.90 14.58
C GLU A 71 -10.53 -14.70 15.03
N LYS A 72 -9.77 -14.86 16.12
CA LYS A 72 -8.85 -13.82 16.60
C LYS A 72 -7.71 -13.57 15.63
N GLN A 73 -7.12 -14.62 15.06
CA GLN A 73 -6.10 -14.48 14.02
C GLN A 73 -6.65 -13.65 12.85
N ARG A 74 -7.86 -13.93 12.40
CA ARG A 74 -8.50 -13.19 11.30
C ARG A 74 -8.75 -11.73 11.68
N PHE A 75 -9.29 -11.47 12.87
CA PHE A 75 -9.49 -10.12 13.37
C PHE A 75 -8.17 -9.32 13.43
N LEU A 76 -7.09 -9.94 13.91
CA LEU A 76 -5.77 -9.31 13.97
C LEU A 76 -5.20 -9.04 12.58
N MET A 77 -5.39 -9.97 11.63
CA MET A 77 -5.01 -9.78 10.24
C MET A 77 -5.81 -8.65 9.58
N ASP A 78 -7.11 -8.56 9.82
CA ASP A 78 -7.97 -7.49 9.31
C ASP A 78 -7.55 -6.14 9.89
N HIS A 79 -7.22 -6.09 11.19
CA HIS A 79 -6.73 -4.88 11.84
C HIS A 79 -5.38 -4.41 11.25
N ALA A 80 -4.45 -5.35 11.01
CA ALA A 80 -3.18 -5.04 10.36
C ALA A 80 -3.36 -4.65 8.87
N GLY A 81 -4.35 -5.24 8.19
CA GLY A 81 -4.76 -4.85 6.85
C GLY A 81 -5.28 -3.42 6.79
N ALA A 82 -6.15 -3.03 7.72
CA ALA A 82 -6.66 -1.67 7.84
C ALA A 82 -5.52 -0.65 8.10
N PHE A 83 -4.54 -1.00 8.94
CA PHE A 83 -3.34 -0.19 9.12
C PHE A 83 -2.55 -0.02 7.82
N LEU A 84 -2.32 -1.12 7.10
CA LEU A 84 -1.60 -1.11 5.82
C LEU A 84 -2.31 -0.22 4.80
N GLN A 85 -3.63 -0.31 4.74
CA GLN A 85 -4.49 0.51 3.90
C GLN A 85 -4.37 2.00 4.28
N ALA A 86 -4.53 2.34 5.56
CA ALA A 86 -4.42 3.71 6.04
C ALA A 86 -3.06 4.35 5.72
N LEU A 87 -1.98 3.57 5.73
CA LEU A 87 -0.64 4.05 5.39
C LEU A 87 -0.47 4.41 3.91
N HIS A 88 -1.25 3.77 3.02
CA HIS A 88 -1.20 4.00 1.58
C HIS A 88 -2.29 4.93 1.07
N SER A 89 -3.39 5.06 1.82
CA SER A 89 -4.48 5.94 1.48
C SER A 89 -4.00 7.39 1.35
N PRO A 90 -4.40 8.10 0.28
CA PRO A 90 -4.19 9.53 0.20
C PRO A 90 -5.02 10.24 1.28
N ARG A 91 -4.64 11.48 1.64
CA ARG A 91 -5.31 12.28 2.68
C ARG A 91 -6.82 12.50 2.41
N SER A 92 -7.22 12.44 1.14
CA SER A 92 -8.60 12.56 0.68
C SER A 92 -8.87 11.47 -0.36
N PRO A 93 -9.18 10.23 0.05
CA PRO A 93 -9.46 9.14 -0.88
C PRO A 93 -10.78 9.41 -1.59
N LYS A 94 -10.81 9.29 -2.93
CA LYS A 94 -12.07 9.33 -3.66
C LYS A 94 -12.80 7.99 -3.49
N PRO A 95 -14.13 8.00 -3.34
CA PRO A 95 -14.91 6.77 -3.29
C PRO A 95 -14.65 5.93 -4.54
N GLY A 96 -14.34 4.64 -4.36
CA GLY A 96 -14.09 3.70 -5.47
C GLY A 96 -12.70 3.76 -6.10
N GLU A 97 -11.80 4.64 -5.65
CA GLU A 97 -10.42 4.66 -6.14
C GLU A 97 -9.63 3.45 -5.56
N PRO A 98 -8.97 2.64 -6.41
CA PRO A 98 -8.18 1.51 -5.94
C PRO A 98 -6.96 2.01 -5.16
N ILE A 99 -6.69 1.39 -4.01
CA ILE A 99 -5.51 1.71 -3.21
C ILE A 99 -4.36 0.86 -3.73
N THR A 100 -3.39 1.53 -4.36
CA THR A 100 -2.19 0.86 -4.88
C THR A 100 -1.15 0.71 -3.77
N PHE A 101 -0.79 -0.53 -3.48
CA PHE A 101 0.26 -0.88 -2.52
C PHE A 101 1.61 -0.95 -3.23
N HIS A 102 2.54 -0.07 -2.90
CA HIS A 102 3.89 -0.08 -3.48
C HIS A 102 4.87 -0.66 -2.47
N LEU A 103 5.24 -1.93 -2.64
CA LEU A 103 6.21 -2.62 -1.77
C LEU A 103 7.68 -2.46 -2.26
N SER A 104 7.87 -1.93 -3.48
CA SER A 104 9.18 -1.57 -4.04
C SER A 104 9.44 -0.07 -3.89
N ARG A 105 10.62 0.29 -3.35
CA ARG A 105 11.05 1.69 -3.21
C ARG A 105 11.21 2.38 -4.57
N ARG A 106 11.74 1.68 -5.58
CA ARG A 106 11.96 2.25 -6.92
C ARG A 106 10.63 2.58 -7.58
N GLN A 107 9.71 1.63 -7.57
CA GLN A 107 8.39 1.81 -8.15
C GLN A 107 7.58 2.91 -7.44
N ALA A 108 7.61 2.94 -6.09
CA ALA A 108 6.98 4.01 -5.33
C ALA A 108 7.54 5.40 -5.67
N TYR A 109 8.84 5.49 -5.98
CA TYR A 109 9.48 6.74 -6.38
C TYR A 109 9.09 7.15 -7.81
N GLU A 110 9.10 6.21 -8.75
CA GLU A 110 8.68 6.42 -10.14
C GLU A 110 7.22 6.87 -10.23
N ASP A 111 6.32 6.23 -9.47
CA ASP A 111 4.90 6.59 -9.45
C ASP A 111 4.67 7.95 -8.78
N ALA A 112 5.46 8.28 -7.75
CA ALA A 112 5.44 9.63 -7.17
C ALA A 112 5.94 10.69 -8.15
N LEU A 113 6.93 10.39 -9.00
CA LEU A 113 7.38 11.27 -10.07
C LEU A 113 6.31 11.45 -11.15
N LYS A 114 5.68 10.36 -11.60
CA LYS A 114 4.55 10.43 -12.55
C LYS A 114 3.39 11.26 -12.01
N ALA A 115 2.97 11.01 -10.76
CA ALA A 115 1.90 11.77 -10.13
C ALA A 115 2.23 13.27 -9.99
N LYS A 116 3.50 13.63 -9.76
CA LYS A 116 3.95 15.04 -9.79
C LYS A 116 3.89 15.63 -11.19
N ALA A 117 4.33 14.89 -12.21
CA ALA A 117 4.29 15.33 -13.60
C ALA A 117 2.84 15.55 -14.07
N GLU A 118 1.90 14.66 -13.74
CA GLU A 118 0.48 14.81 -14.07
C GLU A 118 -0.18 15.99 -13.36
N ARG A 119 0.18 16.25 -12.10
CA ARG A 119 -0.28 17.45 -11.39
C ARG A 119 0.26 18.73 -12.04
N GLY A 120 1.54 18.73 -12.42
CA GLY A 120 2.18 19.85 -13.12
C GLY A 120 1.56 20.13 -14.50
N ALA A 121 1.21 19.08 -15.25
CA ALA A 121 0.55 19.21 -16.55
C ALA A 121 -0.87 19.81 -16.43
N LYS A 122 -1.61 19.48 -15.36
CA LYS A 122 -2.96 20.02 -15.12
C LYS A 122 -2.97 21.49 -14.71
N THR A 123 -1.87 22.02 -14.15
CA THR A 123 -1.75 23.44 -13.79
C THR A 123 -1.32 24.36 -14.93
N ILE A 124 -0.87 23.82 -16.08
CA ILE A 124 -0.33 24.64 -17.19
C ILE A 124 -1.43 25.07 -18.19
N HIS A 125 -2.65 24.57 -18.08
CA HIS A 125 -3.80 25.12 -18.81
C HIS A 125 -4.53 26.19 -17.99
N LYS A 126 -3.96 27.40 -17.88
CA LYS A 126 -4.70 28.67 -17.69
C LYS A 126 -3.77 29.90 -17.71
N LEU A 127 -3.32 30.26 -18.90
CA LEU A 127 -3.48 31.63 -19.41
C LEU A 127 -3.36 31.59 -20.94
N PRO A 128 -4.38 31.97 -21.71
CA PRO A 128 -4.22 32.12 -23.15
C PRO A 128 -3.21 33.26 -23.43
N GLN A 129 -2.30 33.02 -24.37
CA GLN A 129 -1.37 34.02 -24.91
C GLN A 129 -2.20 35.18 -25.49
N GLY A 130 -2.37 36.26 -24.73
CA GLY A 130 -3.08 37.47 -25.20
C GLY A 130 -4.03 38.16 -24.22
N ALA A 131 -4.10 37.77 -22.94
CA ALA A 131 -4.86 38.55 -21.96
C ALA A 131 -4.21 39.94 -21.77
N LYS A 132 -4.79 40.97 -22.40
CA LYS A 132 -4.42 42.37 -22.22
C LYS A 132 -4.76 42.77 -20.78
N LEU A 133 -3.78 43.32 -20.07
CA LEU A 133 -4.00 44.07 -18.84
C LEU A 133 -4.69 45.39 -19.24
N SER A 134 -6.00 45.45 -19.00
CA SER A 134 -6.76 46.70 -18.94
C SER A 134 -6.64 47.30 -17.54
#